data_AF-A0A5P3G4I5-F1
#
_entry.id   AF-A0A5P3G4I5-F1
#
_cell.length_a   1.000
_cell.length_b   1.000
_cell.length_c   1.000
_cell.angle_alpha   90.00
_cell.angle_beta   90.00
_cell.angle_gamma   90.00
#
_symmetry.space_group_name_H-M   'P 1'
#
loop_
_entity.id
_entity.type
_entity.pdbx_description
1 polymer ?
#
loop_
_entity_poly.entity_id
_entity_poly.type
_entity_poly.pdbx_seq_one_letter_code
_entity_poly.pdbx_strand_id
1 'polypeptide(L)'
;MRRPKSLGEWLVADPPESSKPPGPILLAFTVVPLIALVCRHYGWWPSPFGDFRWFDPLLVSAAALLTLIVVGLVWAVRTLYVLGQDRRWSWWILPSPVAVIAAVAAVLLMPPATFLDKSGEFETIAIALLEQPGSTVEELEIGQFEISSAHVVRPDEVYFIDNDSMFTTTSGWVYSPSGAPTGFDDFSAKHLGGPWYEFTAVWRD
;
A
#
# COMPACT_ATOMS: atom_id res chain seq x y z
N MET A 1 -0.48 21.14 68.13
CA MET A 1 -1.90 20.75 67.98
C MET A 1 -2.24 20.65 66.50
N ARG A 2 -2.47 19.43 65.96
CA ARG A 2 -2.91 19.25 64.56
C ARG A 2 -4.44 19.28 64.53
N ARG A 3 -5.03 20.14 63.70
CA ARG A 3 -6.48 20.17 63.47
C ARG A 3 -6.94 18.83 62.86
N PRO A 4 -8.01 18.19 63.37
CA PRO A 4 -8.62 17.06 62.68
C PRO A 4 -9.30 17.56 61.40
N LYS A 5 -9.02 16.91 60.27
CA LYS A 5 -9.68 17.17 58.99
C LYS A 5 -11.16 16.81 59.10
N SER A 6 -12.03 17.63 58.52
CA SER A 6 -13.48 17.43 58.57
C SER A 6 -13.93 16.32 57.62
N LEU A 7 -14.99 15.59 57.96
CA LEU A 7 -15.59 14.53 57.14
C LEU A 7 -16.01 15.01 55.73
N GLY A 8 -16.27 16.31 55.55
CA GLY A 8 -16.54 16.89 54.24
C GLY A 8 -15.33 16.90 53.29
N GLU A 9 -14.11 16.88 53.83
CA GLU A 9 -12.87 16.83 53.05
C GLU A 9 -12.55 15.41 52.53
N TRP A 10 -13.16 14.38 53.14
CA TRP A 10 -13.08 12.99 52.68
C TRP A 10 -14.15 12.62 51.65
N LEU A 11 -15.21 13.42 51.55
CA LEU A 11 -16.36 13.17 50.68
C LEU A 11 -16.34 13.98 49.39
N VAL A 12 -15.33 14.83 49.18
CA VAL A 12 -15.03 15.37 47.85
C VAL A 12 -14.45 14.21 47.04
N ALA A 13 -15.33 13.46 46.39
CA ALA A 13 -14.91 12.58 45.31
C ALA A 13 -14.07 13.42 44.34
N ASP A 14 -12.87 12.95 44.02
CA ASP A 14 -12.06 13.59 42.99
C ASP A 14 -12.95 13.81 41.76
N PRO A 15 -12.98 15.03 41.19
CA PRO A 15 -13.75 15.27 39.98
C PRO A 15 -13.32 14.21 38.95
N PRO A 16 -14.28 13.56 38.25
CA PRO A 16 -13.95 12.50 37.32
C PRO A 16 -12.86 12.98 36.37
N GLU A 17 -11.79 12.20 36.22
CA GLU A 17 -10.63 12.55 35.40
C GLU A 17 -11.11 13.12 34.06
N SER A 18 -10.82 14.41 33.85
CA SER A 18 -11.13 15.12 32.61
C SER A 18 -10.57 14.30 31.45
N SER A 19 -11.46 13.77 30.61
CA SER A 19 -11.11 12.93 29.48
C SER A 19 -10.19 13.73 28.55
N LYS A 20 -8.88 13.42 28.55
CA LYS A 20 -7.92 14.14 27.72
C LYS A 20 -8.34 14.02 26.26
N PRO A 21 -8.49 15.12 25.51
CA PRO A 21 -8.85 15.08 24.10
C PRO A 21 -7.87 14.18 23.34
N PRO A 22 -8.26 13.61 22.17
CA PRO A 22 -7.35 12.83 21.36
C PRO A 22 -6.11 13.66 21.05
N GLY A 23 -5.01 13.32 21.73
CA GLY A 23 -3.79 14.11 21.74
C GLY A 23 -2.96 13.91 20.48
N PRO A 24 -1.84 14.65 20.34
CA PRO A 24 -0.92 14.56 19.20
C PRO A 24 -0.39 13.14 18.94
N ILE A 25 -0.42 12.28 19.96
CA ILE A 25 -0.07 10.86 19.85
C ILE A 25 -1.01 10.12 18.89
N LEU A 26 -2.33 10.33 18.97
CA LEU A 26 -3.30 9.70 18.05
C LEU A 26 -3.15 10.22 16.62
N LEU A 27 -2.72 11.48 16.47
CA LEU A 27 -2.41 12.05 15.17
C LEU A 27 -1.14 11.41 14.57
N ALA A 28 -0.09 11.23 15.36
CA ALA A 28 1.11 10.51 14.90
C ALA A 28 0.79 9.07 14.47
N PHE A 29 -0.02 8.35 15.27
CA PHE A 29 -0.43 6.98 14.94
C PHE A 29 -1.40 6.86 13.76
N THR A 30 -2.01 7.95 13.28
CA THR A 30 -2.79 7.92 12.02
C THR A 30 -1.94 8.34 10.82
N VAL A 31 -1.12 9.37 10.98
CA VAL A 31 -0.33 9.95 9.89
C VAL A 31 0.77 8.98 9.44
N VAL A 32 1.49 8.34 10.37
CA VAL A 32 2.57 7.39 10.02
C VAL A 32 2.08 6.23 9.14
N PRO A 33 1.03 5.47 9.49
CA PRO A 33 0.54 4.40 8.63
C PRO A 33 -0.07 4.91 7.33
N LEU A 34 -0.70 6.09 7.31
CA LEU A 34 -1.18 6.70 6.06
C LEU A 34 -0.03 7.03 5.11
N ILE A 35 1.05 7.63 5.61
CA ILE A 35 2.25 7.90 4.83
C ILE A 35 2.83 6.59 4.28
N ALA A 36 2.91 5.55 5.10
CA ALA A 36 3.41 4.25 4.65
C ALA A 36 2.56 3.67 3.50
N LEU A 37 1.23 3.68 3.63
CA LEU A 37 0.32 3.21 2.59
C LEU A 37 0.42 4.04 1.31
N VAL A 38 0.56 5.35 1.43
CA VAL A 38 0.77 6.27 0.30
C VAL A 38 2.09 5.98 -0.40
N CYS A 39 3.19 5.86 0.34
CA CYS A 39 4.49 5.51 -0.24
C CYS A 39 4.46 4.18 -0.98
N ARG A 40 3.78 3.17 -0.42
CA ARG A 40 3.55 1.90 -1.13
C ARG A 40 2.75 2.10 -2.42
N HIS A 41 1.64 2.85 -2.34
CA HIS A 41 0.75 3.05 -3.48
C HIS A 41 1.43 3.73 -4.68
N TYR A 42 2.37 4.65 -4.42
CA TYR A 42 3.14 5.34 -5.47
C TYR A 42 4.47 4.65 -5.84
N GLY A 43 4.76 3.47 -5.28
CA GLY A 43 6.03 2.78 -5.53
C GLY A 43 7.25 3.51 -4.99
N TRP A 44 7.10 4.39 -3.99
CA TRP A 44 8.21 5.02 -3.26
C TRP A 44 8.76 4.13 -2.14
N TRP A 45 8.32 2.87 -2.10
CA TRP A 45 8.80 1.90 -1.14
C TRP A 45 10.23 1.48 -1.48
N PRO A 46 11.10 1.21 -0.50
CA PRO A 46 12.42 0.65 -0.77
C PRO A 46 12.32 -0.64 -1.58
N SER A 47 13.18 -0.78 -2.59
CA SER A 47 13.26 -1.94 -3.47
C SER A 47 13.32 -3.25 -2.68
N PRO A 48 12.49 -4.25 -2.97
CA PRO A 48 12.54 -5.54 -2.27
C PRO A 48 13.73 -6.41 -2.70
N PHE A 49 14.43 -6.03 -3.78
CA PHE A 49 15.66 -6.66 -4.22
C PHE A 49 16.92 -6.09 -3.56
N GLY A 50 16.83 -4.99 -2.80
CA GLY A 50 17.96 -4.30 -2.16
C GLY A 50 18.28 -4.77 -0.74
N ASP A 51 19.12 -4.05 0.01
CA ASP A 51 19.51 -4.40 1.40
C ASP A 51 18.34 -4.42 2.41
N PHE A 52 17.17 -3.92 2.01
CA PHE A 52 15.96 -3.83 2.84
C PHE A 52 14.95 -4.96 2.57
N ARG A 53 15.37 -6.12 2.02
CA ARG A 53 14.47 -7.28 1.76
C ARG A 53 13.67 -7.74 2.98
N TRP A 54 14.17 -7.49 4.19
CA TRP A 54 13.48 -7.83 5.45
C TRP A 54 12.25 -6.95 5.74
N PHE A 55 12.12 -5.81 5.05
CA PHE A 55 11.05 -4.84 5.24
C PHE A 55 9.90 -5.09 4.25
N ASP A 56 9.28 -6.26 4.40
CA ASP A 56 8.23 -6.74 3.50
C ASP A 56 7.06 -5.74 3.42
N PRO A 57 6.77 -5.18 2.23
CA PRO A 57 5.72 -4.20 2.05
C PRO A 57 4.34 -4.74 2.47
N LEU A 58 4.05 -6.04 2.27
CA LEU A 58 2.76 -6.66 2.65
C LEU A 58 2.56 -6.63 4.16
N LEU A 59 3.57 -7.04 4.92
CA LEU A 59 3.52 -7.02 6.38
C LEU A 59 3.36 -5.59 6.92
N VAL A 60 4.09 -4.64 6.34
CA VAL A 60 4.00 -3.23 6.78
C VAL A 60 2.63 -2.63 6.44
N SER A 61 2.06 -2.96 5.28
CA SER A 61 0.71 -2.51 4.91
C SER A 61 -0.37 -3.10 5.83
N ALA A 62 -0.25 -4.38 6.19
CA ALA A 62 -1.17 -5.03 7.12
C ALA A 62 -1.07 -4.42 8.53
N ALA A 63 0.15 -4.18 9.02
CA ALA A 63 0.37 -3.51 10.30
C ALA A 63 -0.16 -2.07 10.30
N ALA A 64 0.01 -1.34 9.19
CA ALA A 64 -0.51 0.01 9.01
C ALA A 64 -2.04 0.05 9.05
N LEU A 65 -2.71 -0.87 8.34
CA LEU A 65 -4.17 -1.01 8.35
C LEU A 65 -4.70 -1.36 9.74
N LEU A 66 -4.08 -2.33 10.42
CA LEU A 66 -4.46 -2.68 11.79
C LEU A 66 -4.33 -1.49 12.75
N THR A 67 -3.23 -0.73 12.62
CA THR A 67 -3.03 0.49 13.42
C THR A 67 -4.13 1.50 13.15
N LEU A 68 -4.49 1.73 11.88
CA LEU A 68 -5.57 2.63 11.51
C LEU A 68 -6.93 2.17 12.05
N ILE A 69 -7.22 0.87 12.04
CA ILE A 69 -8.46 0.31 12.61
C ILE A 69 -8.51 0.58 14.12
N VAL A 70 -7.44 0.27 14.85
CA VAL A 70 -7.40 0.47 16.31
C VAL A 70 -7.53 1.96 16.64
N VAL A 71 -6.79 2.82 15.94
CA VAL A 71 -6.83 4.27 16.16
C VAL A 71 -8.19 4.85 15.80
N GLY A 72 -8.79 4.42 14.69
CA GLY A 72 -10.14 4.80 14.28
C GLY A 72 -11.19 4.38 15.30
N LEU A 73 -11.05 3.19 15.89
CA LEU A 73 -11.96 2.67 16.90
C LEU A 73 -11.84 3.44 18.22
N VAL A 74 -10.61 3.74 18.67
CA VAL A 74 -10.35 4.60 19.82
C VAL A 74 -10.93 6.00 19.59
N TRP A 75 -10.78 6.54 18.38
CA TRP A 75 -11.34 7.84 18.01
C TRP A 75 -12.87 7.82 18.02
N ALA A 76 -13.51 6.78 17.47
CA ALA A 76 -14.96 6.65 17.44
C ALA A 76 -15.54 6.56 18.86
N VAL A 77 -14.92 5.75 19.73
CA VAL A 77 -15.32 5.60 21.15
C VAL A 77 -15.19 6.94 21.89
N ARG A 78 -14.05 7.63 21.76
CA ARG A 78 -13.85 8.94 22.41
C ARG A 78 -14.80 10.01 21.89
N THR A 79 -15.07 10.03 20.58
CA THR A 79 -15.98 10.99 19.97
C THR A 79 -17.42 10.75 20.43
N LEU A 80 -17.86 9.49 20.51
CA LEU A 80 -19.17 9.11 21.05
C LEU A 80 -19.32 9.53 22.52
N TYR A 81 -18.29 9.33 23.34
CA TYR A 81 -18.29 9.76 24.74
C TYR A 81 -18.38 11.28 24.89
N VAL A 82 -17.58 12.04 24.14
CA VAL A 82 -17.57 13.52 24.21
C VAL A 82 -18.88 14.12 23.70
N LEU A 83 -19.44 13.54 22.62
CA LEU A 83 -20.70 13.99 22.05
C LEU A 83 -21.90 13.64 22.95
N GLY A 84 -21.86 12.48 23.62
CA GLY A 84 -22.91 12.01 24.51
C GLY A 84 -22.89 12.63 25.90
N GLN A 85 -21.71 12.95 26.45
CA GLN A 85 -21.57 13.32 27.87
C GLN A 85 -21.33 14.81 28.11
N ASP A 86 -20.53 15.48 27.28
CA ASP A 86 -20.11 16.87 27.56
C ASP A 86 -20.80 17.92 26.68
N ARG A 87 -21.38 17.56 25.53
CA ARG A 87 -21.98 18.49 24.54
C ARG A 87 -21.06 19.68 24.18
N ARG A 88 -19.75 19.53 24.41
CA ARG A 88 -18.72 20.56 24.17
C ARG A 88 -17.98 20.19 22.90
N TRP A 89 -18.16 21.02 21.88
CA TRP A 89 -17.49 20.91 20.60
C TRP A 89 -16.00 21.20 20.79
N SER A 90 -15.18 20.16 20.88
CA SER A 90 -13.72 20.29 20.93
C SER A 90 -13.18 20.33 19.51
N TRP A 91 -12.48 21.40 19.15
CA TRP A 91 -11.83 21.58 17.83
C TRP A 91 -10.82 20.46 17.49
N TRP A 92 -10.40 19.68 18.49
CA TRP A 92 -9.55 18.50 18.35
C TRP A 92 -10.25 17.26 17.78
N ILE A 93 -11.56 17.31 17.51
CA ILE A 93 -12.30 16.22 16.85
C ILE A 93 -12.01 16.20 15.34
N LEU A 94 -11.68 17.35 14.74
CA LEU A 94 -11.54 17.52 13.30
C LEU A 94 -10.26 16.96 12.64
N PRO A 95 -9.06 16.97 13.27
CA PRO A 95 -7.81 16.69 12.57
C PRO A 95 -7.72 15.26 11.99
N SER A 96 -8.21 14.26 12.71
CA SER A 96 -8.13 12.85 12.28
C SER A 96 -8.97 12.56 11.03
N PRO A 97 -10.28 12.89 10.97
CA PRO A 97 -11.06 12.72 9.74
C PRO A 97 -10.54 13.59 8.59
N VAL A 98 -10.02 14.79 8.87
CA VAL A 98 -9.38 15.62 7.83
C VAL A 98 -8.15 14.94 7.24
N ALA A 99 -7.30 14.31 8.05
CA ALA A 99 -6.13 13.57 7.56
C ALA A 99 -6.54 12.37 6.69
N VAL A 100 -7.57 11.62 7.08
CA VAL A 100 -8.10 10.52 6.27
C VAL A 100 -8.68 11.03 4.95
N ILE A 101 -9.47 12.10 4.97
CA ILE A 101 -10.02 12.71 3.76
C ILE A 101 -8.90 13.22 2.86
N ALA A 102 -7.86 13.85 3.42
CA ALA A 102 -6.72 14.33 2.65
C ALA A 102 -5.95 13.18 1.99
N ALA A 103 -5.74 12.06 2.70
CA ALA A 103 -5.09 10.89 2.13
C ALA A 103 -5.93 10.24 1.02
N VAL A 104 -7.24 10.09 1.23
CA VAL A 104 -8.17 9.60 0.20
C VAL A 104 -8.19 10.53 -1.00
N ALA A 105 -8.22 11.84 -0.78
CA ALA A 105 -8.15 12.83 -1.86
C ALA A 105 -6.83 12.73 -2.64
N ALA A 106 -5.69 12.53 -1.98
CA ALA A 106 -4.42 12.34 -2.66
C ALA A 106 -4.45 11.12 -3.59
N VAL A 107 -4.91 9.96 -3.09
CA VAL A 107 -5.05 8.73 -3.88
C VAL A 107 -5.98 8.91 -5.08
N LEU A 108 -7.09 9.64 -4.91
CA LEU A 108 -8.06 9.85 -5.99
C LEU A 108 -7.60 10.90 -7.02
N LEU A 109 -6.89 11.94 -6.60
CA LEU A 109 -6.47 13.05 -7.46
C LEU A 109 -5.15 12.77 -8.18
N MET A 110 -4.32 11.89 -7.64
CA MET A 110 -3.03 11.53 -8.19
C MET A 110 -3.00 10.01 -8.35
N PRO A 111 -3.53 9.44 -9.44
CA PRO A 111 -3.40 8.01 -9.69
C PRO A 111 -1.92 7.64 -9.88
N PRO A 112 -1.51 6.41 -9.48
CA PRO A 112 -0.15 5.94 -9.70
C PRO A 112 0.13 5.83 -11.19
N ALA A 113 1.41 5.79 -11.56
CA ALA A 113 1.80 5.57 -12.94
C ALA A 113 1.18 4.27 -13.45
N THR A 114 0.82 4.20 -14.72
CA THR A 114 0.35 2.97 -15.35
C THR A 114 1.49 2.31 -16.11
N PHE A 115 1.33 1.04 -16.46
CA PHE A 115 2.29 0.34 -17.31
C PHE A 115 2.58 1.14 -18.59
N LEU A 116 1.57 1.75 -19.19
CA LEU A 116 1.69 2.51 -20.43
C LEU A 116 2.64 3.70 -20.29
N ASP A 117 2.69 4.35 -19.12
CA ASP A 117 3.61 5.46 -18.85
C ASP A 117 5.09 5.02 -18.83
N LYS A 118 5.33 3.73 -18.58
CA LYS A 118 6.67 3.12 -18.51
C LYS A 118 6.96 2.14 -19.65
N SER A 119 6.03 1.96 -20.57
CA SER A 119 6.12 1.00 -21.68
C SER A 119 7.40 1.14 -22.52
N GLY A 120 7.92 2.36 -22.70
CA GLY A 120 9.19 2.57 -23.42
C GLY A 120 10.45 2.04 -22.71
N GLU A 121 10.47 2.06 -21.37
CA GLU A 121 11.56 1.45 -20.59
C GLU A 121 11.50 -0.08 -20.70
N PHE A 122 10.30 -0.64 -20.57
CA PHE A 122 10.04 -2.07 -20.82
C PHE A 122 10.44 -2.50 -22.24
N GLU A 123 10.12 -1.68 -23.24
CA GLU A 123 10.41 -1.99 -24.65
C GLU A 123 11.92 -2.01 -24.91
N THR A 124 12.66 -1.09 -24.32
CA THR A 124 14.14 -1.06 -24.42
C THR A 124 14.75 -2.36 -23.91
N ILE A 125 14.24 -2.88 -22.79
CA ILE A 125 14.70 -4.14 -22.19
C ILE A 125 14.25 -5.35 -23.02
N ALA A 126 13.02 -5.33 -23.53
CA ALA A 126 12.50 -6.38 -24.39
C ALA A 126 13.35 -6.52 -25.67
N ILE A 127 13.65 -5.41 -26.34
CA ILE A 127 14.50 -5.41 -27.54
C ILE A 127 15.91 -5.94 -27.21
N ALA A 128 16.51 -5.50 -26.10
CA ALA A 128 17.82 -5.98 -25.68
C ALA A 128 17.84 -7.50 -25.41
N LEU A 129 16.77 -8.05 -24.82
CA LEU A 129 16.62 -9.49 -24.60
C LEU A 129 16.43 -10.27 -25.91
N LEU A 130 15.69 -9.72 -26.88
CA LEU A 130 15.53 -10.32 -28.21
C LEU A 130 16.85 -10.36 -29.00
N GLU A 131 17.73 -9.37 -28.81
CA GLU A 131 19.07 -9.37 -29.41
C GLU A 131 20.01 -10.41 -28.80
N GLN A 132 19.74 -10.87 -27.56
CA GLN A 132 20.52 -11.88 -26.84
C GLN A 132 19.64 -13.07 -26.42
N PRO A 133 19.17 -13.89 -27.38
CA PRO A 133 18.26 -15.00 -27.09
C PRO A 133 18.92 -16.01 -26.14
N GLY A 134 18.22 -16.33 -25.05
CA GLY A 134 18.70 -17.21 -23.98
C GLY A 134 19.26 -16.47 -22.76
N SER A 135 19.30 -15.14 -22.78
CA SER A 135 19.54 -14.34 -21.58
C SER A 135 18.24 -14.22 -20.76
N THR A 136 18.36 -14.47 -19.46
CA THR A 136 17.32 -14.20 -18.47
C THR A 136 17.84 -13.11 -17.56
N VAL A 137 17.03 -12.07 -17.34
CA VAL A 137 17.32 -11.02 -16.37
C VAL A 137 16.41 -11.26 -15.16
N GLU A 138 17.01 -11.44 -13.99
CA GLU A 138 16.30 -11.63 -12.73
C GLU A 138 16.31 -10.34 -11.91
N GLU A 139 15.33 -10.18 -11.01
CA GLU A 139 15.25 -9.10 -10.03
C GLU A 139 15.42 -7.70 -10.65
N LEU A 140 14.49 -7.35 -11.54
CA LEU A 140 14.51 -6.11 -12.31
C LEU A 140 13.49 -5.10 -11.76
N GLU A 141 13.90 -3.84 -11.64
CA GLU A 141 13.02 -2.74 -11.21
C GLU A 141 12.85 -1.73 -12.36
N ILE A 142 11.61 -1.50 -12.78
CA ILE A 142 11.27 -0.52 -13.83
C ILE A 142 10.27 0.48 -13.25
N GLY A 143 10.78 1.61 -12.75
CA GLY A 143 9.95 2.59 -12.07
C GLY A 143 9.37 2.02 -10.77
N GLN A 144 8.04 1.91 -10.70
CA GLN A 144 7.32 1.31 -9.56
C GLN A 144 7.03 -0.18 -9.75
N PHE A 145 7.42 -0.76 -10.90
CA PHE A 145 7.15 -2.16 -11.24
C PHE A 145 8.33 -3.03 -10.84
N GLU A 146 8.04 -4.03 -10.02
CA GLU A 146 9.00 -5.03 -9.57
C GLU A 146 8.84 -6.28 -10.41
N ILE A 147 9.86 -6.63 -11.18
CA ILE A 147 9.85 -7.75 -12.09
C ILE A 147 10.76 -8.84 -11.53
N SER A 148 10.19 -9.99 -11.19
CA SER A 148 10.97 -11.13 -10.68
C SER A 148 11.92 -11.69 -11.75
N SER A 149 11.45 -11.80 -12.98
CA SER A 149 12.27 -12.21 -14.11
C SER A 149 11.73 -11.70 -15.45
N ALA A 150 12.63 -11.42 -16.37
CA ALA A 150 12.35 -11.10 -17.76
C ALA A 150 13.13 -12.05 -18.67
N HIS A 151 12.44 -12.74 -19.57
CA HIS A 151 13.07 -13.69 -20.48
C HIS A 151 12.28 -13.89 -21.77
N VAL A 152 12.99 -14.36 -22.79
CA VAL A 152 12.45 -14.72 -24.09
C VAL A 152 11.87 -16.14 -24.01
N VAL A 153 10.57 -16.30 -24.26
CA VAL A 153 9.91 -17.63 -24.30
C VAL A 153 9.77 -18.11 -25.73
N ARG A 154 9.44 -17.20 -26.64
CA ARG A 154 9.38 -17.43 -28.09
C ARG A 154 10.26 -16.41 -28.80
N PRO A 155 10.70 -16.66 -30.05
CA PRO A 155 11.67 -15.80 -30.74
C PRO A 155 11.31 -14.31 -30.84
N ASP A 156 10.05 -13.97 -30.65
CA ASP A 156 9.47 -12.64 -30.71
C ASP A 156 8.65 -12.27 -29.47
N GLU A 157 8.64 -13.11 -28.42
CA GLU A 157 7.87 -12.87 -27.20
C GLU A 157 8.77 -12.78 -25.97
N VAL A 158 8.73 -11.62 -25.30
CA VAL A 158 9.43 -11.38 -24.04
C VAL A 158 8.43 -11.27 -22.91
N TYR A 159 8.55 -12.15 -21.92
CA TYR A 159 7.69 -12.18 -20.74
C TYR A 159 8.40 -11.49 -19.59
N PHE A 160 7.72 -10.54 -18.97
CA PHE A 160 8.08 -9.88 -17.73
C PHE A 160 7.16 -10.41 -16.64
N ILE A 161 7.71 -11.18 -15.71
CA ILE A 161 6.96 -11.78 -14.61
C ILE A 161 6.94 -10.81 -13.43
N ASP A 162 5.75 -10.42 -12.99
CA ASP A 162 5.57 -9.57 -11.82
C ASP A 162 6.06 -10.29 -10.55
N ASN A 163 6.72 -9.55 -9.67
CA ASN A 163 7.18 -10.03 -8.37
C ASN A 163 6.03 -10.37 -7.43
N ASP A 164 4.84 -9.76 -7.62
CA ASP A 164 3.63 -10.08 -6.83
C ASP A 164 2.90 -11.34 -7.33
N SER A 165 3.53 -12.13 -8.20
CA SER A 165 2.99 -13.42 -8.66
C SER A 165 2.86 -14.41 -7.50
N MET A 166 1.70 -15.06 -7.38
CA MET A 166 1.43 -16.07 -6.35
C MET A 166 1.87 -17.45 -6.83
N PHE A 167 2.15 -18.37 -5.90
CA PHE A 167 2.68 -19.73 -6.20
C PHE A 167 1.95 -20.47 -7.34
N THR A 168 0.63 -20.31 -7.47
CA THR A 168 -0.17 -20.97 -8.51
C THR A 168 -0.65 -20.02 -9.61
N THR A 169 -0.37 -18.72 -9.51
CA THR A 169 -0.84 -17.69 -10.45
C THR A 169 0.28 -16.72 -10.79
N THR A 170 0.76 -16.80 -12.02
CA THR A 170 1.75 -15.89 -12.57
C THR A 170 1.06 -14.78 -13.33
N SER A 171 1.35 -13.53 -12.99
CA SER A 171 0.90 -12.35 -13.72
C SER A 171 2.08 -11.52 -14.21
N GLY A 172 1.83 -10.68 -15.19
CA GLY A 172 2.83 -9.74 -15.67
C GLY A 172 2.48 -9.19 -17.04
N TRP A 173 3.53 -8.82 -17.78
CA TRP A 173 3.40 -8.19 -19.09
C TRP A 173 4.20 -8.96 -20.12
N VAL A 174 3.70 -8.99 -21.35
CA VAL A 174 4.38 -9.62 -22.47
C VAL A 174 4.45 -8.66 -23.64
N TYR A 175 5.67 -8.54 -24.18
CA TYR A 175 5.94 -7.89 -25.45
C TYR A 175 5.76 -8.93 -26.56
N SER A 176 4.74 -8.78 -27.40
CA SER A 176 4.49 -9.63 -28.56
C SER A 176 4.04 -8.77 -29.76
N PRO A 177 4.96 -8.43 -30.67
CA PRO A 177 4.65 -7.63 -31.85
C PRO A 177 3.97 -8.44 -32.97
N SER A 178 4.05 -9.77 -32.93
CA SER A 178 3.46 -10.65 -33.95
C SER A 178 1.97 -10.93 -33.74
N GLY A 179 1.43 -10.64 -32.55
CA GLY A 179 0.01 -10.80 -32.26
C GLY A 179 -0.27 -11.13 -30.81
N ALA A 180 -1.46 -11.64 -30.54
CA ALA A 180 -1.80 -12.08 -29.18
C ALA A 180 -0.92 -13.27 -28.78
N PRO A 181 -0.28 -13.24 -27.59
CA PRO A 181 0.54 -14.33 -27.12
C PRO A 181 -0.29 -15.60 -26.99
N THR A 182 0.24 -16.70 -27.51
CA THR A 182 -0.40 -18.02 -27.34
C THR A 182 0.14 -18.63 -26.06
N GLY A 183 -0.54 -18.38 -24.95
CA GLY A 183 -0.11 -18.88 -23.64
C GLY A 183 -0.37 -20.37 -23.41
N PHE A 184 -0.20 -20.78 -22.16
CA PHE A 184 -0.35 -22.16 -21.68
C PHE A 184 -1.78 -22.45 -21.21
N ASP A 185 -2.02 -23.61 -20.58
CA ASP A 185 -3.32 -23.94 -19.98
C ASP A 185 -3.72 -22.88 -18.94
N ASP A 186 -5.01 -22.50 -18.90
CA ASP A 186 -5.57 -21.42 -18.06
C ASP A 186 -4.82 -20.06 -18.17
N PHE A 187 -4.38 -19.71 -19.39
CA PHE A 187 -3.81 -18.40 -19.71
C PHE A 187 -4.87 -17.41 -20.22
N SER A 188 -4.80 -16.17 -19.71
CA SER A 188 -5.51 -15.03 -20.26
C SER A 188 -4.53 -13.92 -20.62
N ALA A 189 -4.76 -13.28 -21.77
CA ALA A 189 -4.03 -12.08 -22.17
C ALA A 189 -5.00 -10.97 -22.53
N LYS A 190 -4.77 -9.79 -21.95
CA LYS A 190 -5.51 -8.56 -22.21
C LYS A 190 -4.61 -7.59 -22.95
N HIS A 191 -5.05 -7.12 -24.11
CA HIS A 191 -4.32 -6.14 -24.90
C HIS A 191 -4.26 -4.79 -24.17
N LEU A 192 -3.07 -4.22 -24.06
CA LEU A 192 -2.84 -2.92 -23.42
C LEU A 192 -2.61 -1.79 -24.44
N GLY A 193 -2.24 -2.13 -25.68
CA GLY A 193 -1.92 -1.18 -26.74
C GLY A 193 -0.57 -1.50 -27.40
N GLY A 194 -0.47 -1.25 -28.71
CA GLY A 194 0.73 -1.61 -29.47
C GLY A 194 1.06 -3.10 -29.36
N PRO A 195 2.34 -3.48 -29.18
CA PRO A 195 2.78 -4.87 -29.02
C PRO A 195 2.61 -5.42 -27.60
N TRP A 196 1.89 -4.73 -26.70
CA TRP A 196 1.84 -5.07 -25.28
C TRP A 196 0.55 -5.77 -24.86
N TYR A 197 0.72 -6.81 -24.04
CA TYR A 197 -0.38 -7.53 -23.38
C TYR A 197 -0.07 -7.71 -21.90
N GLU A 198 -1.09 -7.59 -21.06
CA GLU A 198 -1.09 -8.05 -19.68
C GLU A 198 -1.52 -9.50 -19.67
N PHE A 199 -0.79 -10.36 -18.97
CA PHE A 199 -1.14 -11.78 -18.90
C PHE A 199 -1.36 -12.24 -17.46
N THR A 200 -2.15 -13.30 -17.34
CA THR A 200 -2.29 -14.08 -16.12
C THR A 200 -2.37 -15.55 -16.51
N ALA A 201 -1.56 -16.37 -15.87
CA ALA A 201 -1.47 -17.81 -16.08
C ALA A 201 -1.64 -18.54 -14.75
N VAL A 202 -2.44 -19.61 -14.72
CA VAL A 202 -2.64 -20.44 -13.54
C VAL A 202 -2.00 -21.80 -13.75
N TRP A 203 -1.09 -22.19 -12.84
CA TRP A 203 -0.46 -23.51 -12.86
C TRP A 203 -1.31 -24.49 -12.04
N ARG A 204 -1.79 -25.56 -12.68
CA ARG A 204 -2.37 -26.72 -12.00
C ARG A 204 -1.36 -27.85 -12.04
N ASP A 205 -0.92 -28.29 -10.86
CA ASP A 205 -0.19 -29.56 -10.70
C ASP A 205 -1.07 -30.77 -11.04
#